data_AF-A0A7V8DLM4-F1
#
_entry.id   AF-A0A7V8DLM4-F1
#
_cell.length_a   1.000
_cell.length_b   1.000
_cell.length_c   1.000
_cell.angle_alpha   90.00
_cell.angle_beta   90.00
_cell.angle_gamma   90.00
#
_symmetry.space_group_name_H-M   'P 1'
#
loop_
_entity.id
_entity.type
_entity.pdbx_description
1 polymer ?
#
loop_
_entity_poly.entity_id
_entity_poly.type
_entity_poly.pdbx_seq_one_letter_code
_entity_poly.pdbx_strand_id
1 'polypeptide(L)'
;MNGLRRLLEDPQRMKLLKRVFFAGAVLVALLEVLVVNVLHLGHGYFWFDGLPAFGSVCGFISGVIIIIAAKFIFYPLLSRKENHYD
;
A
#
# COMPACT_ATOMS: atom_id res chain seq x y z
N MET A 1 -18.86 6.59 -15.43
CA MET A 1 -17.91 6.34 -14.32
C MET A 1 -18.59 6.52 -12.95
N ASN A 2 -19.76 5.90 -12.71
CA ASN A 2 -20.61 6.28 -11.57
C ASN A 2 -20.40 5.43 -10.30
N GLY A 3 -19.81 4.23 -10.45
CA GLY A 3 -19.60 3.31 -9.33
C GLY A 3 -18.52 3.76 -8.34
N LEU A 4 -17.39 4.26 -8.85
CA LEU A 4 -16.27 4.76 -8.05
C LEU A 4 -16.66 6.02 -7.25
N ARG A 5 -17.40 6.95 -7.86
CA ARG A 5 -17.90 8.14 -7.14
C ARG A 5 -18.77 7.78 -5.94
N ARG A 6 -19.71 6.83 -6.13
CA ARG A 6 -20.56 6.31 -5.04
C ARG A 6 -19.79 5.53 -3.97
N LEU A 7 -18.59 5.03 -4.27
CA LEU A 7 -17.73 4.38 -3.27
C LEU A 7 -16.96 5.41 -2.44
N LEU A 8 -16.55 6.54 -3.04
CA LEU A 8 -15.82 7.61 -2.35
C LEU A 8 -16.74 8.57 -1.58
N GLU A 9 -17.96 8.82 -2.06
CA GLU A 9 -18.93 9.74 -1.43
C GLU A 9 -19.59 9.14 -0.18
N ASP A 10 -19.63 7.81 -0.03
CA ASP A 10 -20.26 7.14 1.11
C ASP A 10 -19.24 6.87 2.24
N PRO A 11 -19.37 7.53 3.42
CA PRO A 11 -18.42 7.40 4.51
C PRO A 11 -18.39 5.98 5.10
N GLN A 12 -19.46 5.19 4.98
CA GLN A 12 -19.50 3.81 5.46
C GLN A 12 -18.68 2.89 4.55
N ARG A 13 -18.83 3.04 3.23
CA ARG A 13 -18.08 2.26 2.24
C ARG A 13 -16.60 2.61 2.25
N MET A 14 -16.27 3.87 2.57
CA MET A 14 -14.88 4.28 2.74
C MET A 14 -14.22 3.68 3.98
N LYS A 15 -14.94 3.56 5.09
CA LYS A 15 -14.46 2.85 6.28
C LYS A 15 -14.25 1.36 5.99
N LEU A 16 -15.16 0.75 5.23
CA LEU A 16 -15.02 -0.65 4.81
C LEU A 16 -13.77 -0.85 3.94
N LEU A 17 -13.54 0.01 2.95
CA LEU A 17 -12.35 -0.12 2.09
C LEU A 17 -11.05 0.00 2.88
N LYS A 18 -10.97 0.96 3.81
CA LYS A 18 -9.81 1.08 4.71
C LYS A 18 -9.63 -0.17 5.56
N ARG A 19 -10.72 -0.74 6.09
CA ARG A 19 -10.68 -1.98 6.87
C ARG A 19 -10.22 -3.17 6.03
N VAL A 20 -10.74 -3.34 4.82
CA VAL A 20 -10.33 -4.43 3.91
C VAL A 20 -8.86 -4.30 3.52
N PHE A 21 -8.41 -3.08 3.21
CA PHE A 21 -7.01 -2.82 2.90
C PHE A 21 -6.10 -3.15 4.10
N PHE A 22 -6.45 -2.67 5.30
CA PHE A 22 -5.68 -2.95 6.51
C PHE A 22 -5.72 -4.44 6.87
N ALA A 23 -6.87 -5.10 6.74
CA ALA A 23 -7.02 -6.54 6.94
C ALA A 23 -6.15 -7.34 5.94
N GLY A 24 -6.08 -6.91 4.68
CA GLY A 24 -5.19 -7.49 3.68
C GLY A 24 -3.72 -7.32 4.05
N ALA A 25 -3.31 -6.13 4.50
CA ALA A 25 -1.93 -5.89 4.93
C ALA A 25 -1.55 -6.76 6.15
N VAL A 26 -2.44 -6.87 7.14
CA VAL A 26 -2.25 -7.76 8.29
C VAL A 26 -2.18 -9.23 7.86
N LEU A 27 -3.03 -9.65 6.93
CA LEU A 27 -3.01 -11.03 6.41
C LEU A 27 -1.69 -11.34 5.72
N VAL A 28 -1.18 -10.44 4.86
CA VAL A 28 0.12 -10.62 4.20
C VAL A 28 1.25 -10.69 5.23
N ALA A 29 1.24 -9.84 6.25
CA ALA A 29 2.21 -9.91 7.33
C ALA A 29 2.15 -11.26 8.07
N LEU A 30 0.94 -11.73 8.43
CA LEU A 30 0.76 -13.03 9.09
C LEU A 30 1.22 -14.20 8.22
N LEU A 31 0.95 -14.17 6.92
CA LEU A 31 1.39 -15.20 5.98
C LEU A 31 2.92 -15.23 5.87
N GLU A 32 3.57 -14.07 5.83
CA GLU A 32 5.04 -13.98 5.81
C GLU A 32 5.64 -14.55 7.10
N VAL A 33 5.09 -14.19 8.26
CA VAL A 33 5.50 -14.77 9.55
C VAL A 33 5.35 -16.29 9.56
N LEU A 34 4.23 -16.81 9.05
CA LEU A 34 3.96 -18.24 8.98
C LEU A 34 4.96 -18.95 8.06
N VAL A 35 5.24 -18.39 6.87
CA VAL A 35 6.18 -18.98 5.91
C VAL A 35 7.61 -19.01 6.45
N VAL A 36 8.05 -17.91 7.07
CA VAL A 36 9.41 -17.80 7.61
C VAL A 36 9.59 -18.65 8.88
N ASN A 37 8.65 -18.59 9.84
CA ASN A 37 8.80 -19.27 11.13
C ASN A 37 8.38 -20.75 11.11
N VAL A 38 7.34 -21.12 10.35
CA VAL A 38 6.81 -22.50 10.36
C VAL A 38 7.46 -23.33 9.27
N LEU A 39 7.56 -22.79 8.05
CA LEU A 39 8.08 -23.54 6.91
C LEU A 39 9.59 -23.43 6.75
N HIS A 40 10.27 -22.51 7.46
CA HIS A 40 11.71 -22.25 7.32
C HIS A 40 12.15 -22.07 5.86
N LEU A 41 11.24 -21.62 4.99
CA LEU A 41 11.49 -21.45 3.56
C LEU A 41 12.21 -20.12 3.35
N GLY A 42 13.54 -20.17 3.37
CA GLY A 42 14.42 -19.00 3.19
C GLY A 42 15.49 -18.97 4.27
N HIS A 43 16.70 -19.43 3.94
CA HIS A 43 17.85 -19.21 4.79
C HIS A 43 18.33 -17.78 4.59
N GLY A 44 17.98 -16.95 5.55
CA GLY A 44 18.42 -15.57 5.58
C GLY A 44 19.94 -15.47 5.56
N TYR A 45 20.50 -14.87 4.52
CA TYR A 45 21.94 -14.59 4.46
C TYR A 45 22.30 -13.39 5.34
N PHE A 46 21.32 -12.56 5.68
CA PHE A 46 21.51 -11.33 6.45
C PHE A 46 20.83 -11.40 7.81
N TRP A 47 21.36 -10.65 8.77
CA TRP A 47 20.90 -10.67 10.17
C TRP A 47 19.45 -10.17 10.35
N PHE A 48 18.88 -9.49 9.35
CA PHE A 48 17.51 -9.00 9.35
C PHE A 48 16.48 -9.99 8.77
N ASP A 49 16.90 -11.09 8.13
CA ASP A 49 15.98 -12.11 7.62
C ASP A 49 15.27 -12.91 8.74
N GLY A 50 15.80 -12.84 9.96
CA GLY A 50 15.13 -13.39 11.15
C GLY A 50 13.98 -12.53 11.66
N LEU A 51 13.79 -11.31 11.13
CA LEU A 51 12.72 -10.42 11.60
C LEU A 51 11.38 -10.82 10.96
N PRO A 52 10.39 -11.23 11.76
CA PRO A 52 9.07 -11.57 11.25
C PRO A 52 8.43 -10.36 10.55
N ALA A 53 7.87 -10.59 9.35
CA ALA A 53 7.17 -9.59 8.53
C ALA A 53 8.03 -8.44 7.94
N PHE A 54 9.36 -8.59 7.87
CA PHE A 54 10.25 -7.55 7.36
C PHE A 54 9.94 -7.15 5.91
N GLY A 55 9.68 -8.14 5.04
CA GLY A 55 9.35 -7.92 3.64
C GLY A 55 8.03 -7.19 3.46
N SER A 56 6.98 -7.56 4.21
CA SER A 56 5.68 -6.88 4.19
C SER A 56 5.78 -5.44 4.68
N VAL A 57 6.56 -5.17 5.73
CA VAL A 57 6.80 -3.80 6.22
C VAL A 57 7.53 -2.97 5.17
N CYS A 58 8.62 -3.49 4.59
CA CYS A 58 9.36 -2.83 3.52
C CYS A 58 8.48 -2.57 2.28
N GLY A 59 7.66 -3.55 1.89
CA GLY A 59 6.71 -3.42 0.79
C GLY A 59 5.63 -2.38 1.05
N PHE A 60 5.09 -2.33 2.27
CA PHE A 60 4.12 -1.33 2.68
C PHE A 60 4.71 0.08 2.68
N ILE A 61 5.90 0.26 3.26
CA ILE A 61 6.62 1.54 3.27
C ILE A 61 6.91 1.98 1.83
N SER A 62 7.40 1.08 0.99
CA SER A 62 7.65 1.35 -0.43
C SER A 62 6.38 1.81 -1.16
N GLY A 63 5.25 1.14 -0.94
CA GLY A 63 3.96 1.54 -1.50
C GLY A 63 3.54 2.95 -1.08
N VAL A 64 3.70 3.29 0.20
CA VAL A 64 3.42 4.65 0.71
C VAL A 64 4.35 5.68 0.06
N ILE A 65 5.64 5.37 -0.06
CA ILE A 65 6.62 6.24 -0.72
C ILE A 65 6.23 6.47 -2.18
N ILE A 66 5.81 5.44 -2.91
CA ILE A 66 5.38 5.57 -4.31
C ILE A 66 4.15 6.48 -4.42
N ILE A 67 3.16 6.35 -3.54
CA ILE A 67 1.98 7.22 -3.53
C ILE A 67 2.38 8.68 -3.27
N ILE A 68 3.29 8.90 -2.31
CA ILE A 68 3.82 10.24 -1.99
C ILE A 68 4.59 10.79 -3.18
N ALA A 69 5.53 10.03 -3.73
CA ALA A 69 6.32 10.42 -4.90
C ALA A 69 5.42 10.72 -6.09
N ALA A 70 4.39 9.92 -6.33
CA ALA A 70 3.39 10.19 -7.35
C ALA A 70 2.70 11.52 -7.11
N LYS A 71 2.26 11.80 -5.87
CA LYS A 71 1.67 13.08 -5.52
C LYS A 71 2.63 14.26 -5.68
N PHE A 72 3.92 14.13 -5.39
CA PHE A 72 4.85 15.25 -5.48
C PHE A 72 5.45 15.46 -6.88
N ILE A 73 5.60 14.39 -7.66
CA ILE A 73 6.21 14.44 -8.99
C ILE A 73 5.13 14.59 -10.07
N PHE A 74 4.10 13.74 -10.04
CA PHE A 74 3.06 13.76 -11.07
C PHE A 74 2.07 14.91 -10.90
N TYR A 75 1.79 15.37 -9.67
CA TYR A 75 0.87 16.51 -9.48
C TYR A 75 1.37 17.79 -10.16
N PRO A 76 2.61 18.29 -9.94
CA PRO A 76 3.07 19.49 -10.64
C PRO A 76 3.29 19.25 -12.14
N LEU A 77 3.67 18.04 -12.54
CA LEU A 77 3.90 17.70 -13.95
C LEU A 77 2.59 17.62 -14.76
N LEU A 78 1.54 17.05 -14.16
CA LEU A 78 0.22 16.90 -14.78
C LEU A 78 -0.67 18.14 -14.60
N SER A 79 -0.52 18.88 -13.49
CA SER A 79 -1.23 20.15 -13.24
C SER A 79 -0.58 21.33 -13.97
N ARG A 80 0.10 21.10 -15.10
CA ARG A 80 0.52 22.16 -16.03
C ARG A 80 -0.73 22.95 -16.41
N LYS A 81 -0.75 24.22 -16.00
CA LYS A 81 -1.88 25.16 -16.11
C LYS A 81 -2.72 24.89 -17.37
N GLU A 82 -3.95 24.46 -17.18
CA GLU A 82 -5.00 24.71 -18.16
C GLU A 82 -5.19 26.23 -18.22
N ASN A 83 -4.42 26.91 -19.07
CA ASN A 83 -4.77 28.23 -19.60
C ASN A 83 -5.93 28.04 -20.59
N HIS A 84 -7.07 27.49 -20.13
CA HIS A 84 -8.20 27.15 -21.00
C HIS A 84 -9.31 28.21 -21.02
N TYR A 85 -8.99 29.41 -20.54
CA TYR A 85 -9.72 30.63 -20.83
C TYR A 85 -8.70 31.78 -20.88
N ASP A 86 -8.15 32.03 -22.06
CA ASP A 86 -7.82 33.40 -22.51
C ASP A 86 -9.01 33.90 -23.33
#